data_AF-A0A556QNF9-F1
#
_entry.id   AF-A0A556QNF9-F1
#
_cell.length_a   1.000
_cell.length_b   1.000
_cell.length_c   1.000
_cell.angle_alpha   90.00
_cell.angle_beta   90.00
_cell.angle_gamma   90.00
#
_symmetry.space_group_name_H-M   'P 1'
#
loop_
_entity.id
_entity.type
_entity.pdbx_description
1 polymer ?
#
loop_
_entity_poly.entity_id
_entity_poly.type
_entity_poly.pdbx_seq_one_letter_code
_entity_poly.pdbx_strand_id
1 'polypeptide(L)'
;MNLRPIIDEIASQADDFLDGVTSREQARAGIAELLTMDYSGLVAADRKIVSDAVMATLEDESFFNGGFAGHSFDDDSESTDDES
;
A
#
# COMPACT_ATOMS: atom_id res chain seq x y z
N MET A 1 23.57 0.57 10.57
CA MET A 1 22.73 -0.58 10.97
C MET A 1 22.34 -1.33 9.71
N ASN A 2 22.12 -2.65 9.78
CA ASN A 2 21.62 -3.36 8.60
C ASN A 2 20.09 -3.26 8.59
N LEU A 3 19.55 -2.55 7.59
CA LEU A 3 18.11 -2.26 7.48
C LEU A 3 17.34 -3.33 6.70
N ARG A 4 18.05 -4.23 5.98
CA ARG A 4 17.43 -5.29 5.19
C ARG A 4 16.41 -6.15 5.97
N PRO A 5 16.71 -6.67 7.18
CA PRO A 5 15.73 -7.49 7.89
C PRO A 5 14.44 -6.73 8.22
N ILE A 6 14.54 -5.43 8.51
CA ILE A 6 13.37 -4.58 8.79
C ILE A 6 12.56 -4.36 7.51
N ILE A 7 13.24 -4.13 6.38
CA ILE A 7 12.58 -3.94 5.07
C ILE A 7 11.82 -5.21 4.68
N ASP A 8 12.47 -6.37 4.76
CA ASP A 8 11.87 -7.66 4.39
C ASP A 8 10.68 -8.00 5.32
N GLU A 9 10.82 -7.73 6.62
CA GLU A 9 9.76 -7.96 7.61
C GLU A 9 8.54 -7.07 7.38
N ILE A 10 8.72 -5.78 7.10
CA ILE A 10 7.62 -4.87 6.84
C ILE A 10 6.98 -5.18 5.48
N ALA A 11 7.77 -5.46 4.44
CA ALA A 11 7.23 -5.85 3.14
C ALA A 11 6.38 -7.12 3.22
N SER A 12 6.83 -8.14 3.96
CA SER A 12 6.06 -9.38 4.15
C SER A 12 4.77 -9.21 4.95
N GLN A 13 4.64 -8.14 5.74
CA GLN A 13 3.43 -7.83 6.51
C GLN A 13 2.54 -6.79 5.81
N ALA A 14 3.02 -6.19 4.72
CA ALA A 14 2.35 -5.10 4.04
C ALA A 14 0.95 -5.48 3.56
N ASP A 15 0.74 -6.71 3.08
CA ASP A 15 -0.59 -7.18 2.70
C ASP A 15 -1.62 -7.15 3.85
N ASP A 16 -1.18 -7.33 5.10
CA ASP A 16 -2.06 -7.35 6.27
C ASP A 16 -2.38 -5.93 6.77
N PHE A 17 -1.36 -5.09 6.98
CA PHE A 17 -1.58 -3.74 7.52
C PHE A 17 -1.95 -2.69 6.46
N LEU A 18 -1.72 -2.98 5.18
CA LEU A 18 -2.18 -2.17 4.04
C LEU A 18 -3.39 -2.80 3.34
N ASP A 19 -4.10 -3.73 3.98
CA ASP A 19 -5.34 -4.27 3.43
C ASP A 19 -6.32 -3.15 3.08
N GLY A 20 -6.87 -3.21 1.87
CA GLY A 20 -7.74 -2.15 1.31
C GLY A 20 -7.04 -0.86 0.88
N VAL A 21 -5.73 -0.71 1.08
CA VAL A 21 -4.96 0.46 0.63
C VAL A 21 -4.54 0.31 -0.82
N THR A 22 -5.13 1.12 -1.70
CA THR A 22 -4.81 1.13 -3.13
C THR A 22 -3.92 2.30 -3.55
N SER A 23 -3.69 3.26 -2.66
CA SER A 23 -2.97 4.49 -2.94
C SER A 23 -1.56 4.48 -2.35
N ARG A 24 -0.56 4.82 -3.18
CA ARG A 24 0.84 4.95 -2.77
C ARG A 24 1.04 5.89 -1.59
N GLU A 25 0.30 7.00 -1.55
CA GLU A 25 0.38 7.98 -0.46
C GLU A 25 -0.11 7.39 0.87
N GLN A 26 -1.21 6.65 0.85
CA GLN A 26 -1.76 5.97 2.03
C GLN A 26 -0.81 4.87 2.51
N ALA A 27 -0.23 4.09 1.59
CA ALA A 27 0.77 3.07 1.93
C ALA A 27 2.00 3.69 2.58
N ARG A 28 2.54 4.79 2.01
CA ARG A 28 3.65 5.53 2.61
C ARG A 28 3.33 6.04 4.01
N ALA A 29 2.12 6.57 4.21
CA ALA A 29 1.69 7.05 5.52
C ALA A 29 1.62 5.89 6.54
N GLY A 30 0.99 4.76 6.17
CA GLY A 30 0.90 3.58 7.05
C GLY A 30 2.28 3.02 7.42
N ILE A 31 3.19 2.90 6.46
CA ILE A 31 4.57 2.47 6.72
C ILE A 31 5.29 3.46 7.67
N ALA A 32 5.10 4.77 7.48
CA ALA A 32 5.72 5.78 8.33
C ALA A 32 5.17 5.74 9.78
N GLU A 33 3.88 5.47 9.96
CA GLU A 33 3.28 5.30 11.29
C GLU A 33 3.83 4.05 11.99
N LEU A 34 3.87 2.91 11.30
CA LEU A 34 4.45 1.67 11.81
C LEU A 34 5.91 1.87 12.25
N LEU A 35 6.73 2.52 11.41
CA LEU A 35 8.12 2.84 11.72
C LEU A 35 8.26 3.79 12.92
N THR A 36 7.25 4.60 13.19
CA THR A 36 7.24 5.51 14.35
C THR A 36 6.85 4.77 15.64
N MET A 37 5.94 3.81 15.56
CA MET A 37 5.44 3.03 16.69
C MET A 37 6.41 1.92 17.09
N ASP A 38 6.75 1.03 16.16
CA ASP A 38 7.50 -0.20 16.47
C ASP A 38 9.02 -0.05 16.29
N TYR A 39 9.42 0.91 15.45
CA TYR A 39 10.83 1.18 15.13
C TYR A 39 11.28 2.57 15.59
N SER A 40 10.78 3.03 16.74
CA SER A 40 11.09 4.35 17.32
C SER A 40 12.58 4.63 17.52
N GLY A 41 13.41 3.59 17.63
CA GLY A 41 14.87 3.67 17.72
C GLY A 41 15.58 4.01 16.40
N LEU A 42 14.90 3.95 15.24
CA LEU A 42 15.49 4.33 13.97
C LEU A 42 15.64 5.84 13.84
N VAL A 43 16.75 6.30 13.26
CA VAL A 43 16.91 7.71 12.91
C VAL A 43 16.06 8.06 11.69
N ALA A 44 15.77 9.34 11.49
CA ALA A 44 14.92 9.81 10.38
C ALA A 44 15.45 9.37 9.00
N ALA A 45 16.78 9.34 8.82
CA ALA A 45 17.40 8.86 7.59
C ALA A 45 17.11 7.38 7.32
N ASP A 46 17.22 6.52 8.34
CA ASP A 46 16.97 5.08 8.22
C ASP A 46 15.48 4.81 7.97
N ARG A 47 14.58 5.53 8.64
CA ARG A 47 13.13 5.40 8.40
C ARG A 47 12.77 5.73 6.96
N LYS A 48 13.39 6.76 6.38
CA LYS A 48 13.18 7.10 4.98
C LYS A 48 13.67 5.97 4.06
N ILE A 49 14.86 5.43 4.32
CA ILE A 49 15.42 4.32 3.53
C ILE A 49 14.49 3.09 3.58
N VAL A 50 14.00 2.74 4.77
CA VAL A 50 13.10 1.60 4.94
C VAL A 50 11.79 1.84 4.21
N SER A 51 11.17 3.01 4.39
CA SER A 51 9.91 3.36 3.72
C SER A 51 10.04 3.37 2.19
N ASP A 52 11.10 3.97 1.65
CA ASP A 52 11.33 4.00 0.20
C ASP A 52 11.60 2.58 -0.35
N ALA A 53 12.32 1.72 0.39
CA ALA A 53 12.60 0.36 -0.02
C ALA A 53 11.37 -0.55 0.01
N VAL A 54 10.55 -0.47 1.08
CA VAL A 54 9.29 -1.22 1.17
C VAL A 54 8.35 -0.81 0.04
N MET A 55 8.22 0.49 -0.22
CA MET A 55 7.41 0.98 -1.34
C MET A 55 7.90 0.43 -2.69
N ALA A 56 9.20 0.37 -2.93
CA ALA A 56 9.75 -0.20 -4.15
C ALA A 56 9.41 -1.69 -4.30
N THR A 57 9.44 -2.47 -3.21
CA THR A 57 9.03 -3.88 -3.21
C THR A 57 7.55 -4.02 -3.58
N LEU A 58 6.67 -3.24 -2.96
CA LEU A 58 5.23 -3.27 -3.28
C LEU A 58 4.93 -2.88 -4.73
N GLU A 59 5.70 -1.95 -5.29
CA GLU A 59 5.57 -1.56 -6.69
C GLU A 59 6.06 -2.66 -7.65
N ASP A 60 7.15 -3.36 -7.32
CA ASP A 60 7.65 -4.50 -8.09
C ASP A 60 6.64 -5.66 -8.10
N GLU A 61 6.01 -5.91 -6.95
CA GLU A 61 4.95 -6.91 -6.77
C GLU A 61 3.60 -6.49 -7.38
N SER A 62 3.53 -5.31 -8.01
CA SER A 62 2.30 -4.78 -8.59
C SER A 62 1.14 -4.64 -7.59
N PHE A 63 1.44 -4.48 -6.29
CA PHE A 63 0.47 -4.35 -5.20
C PHE A 63 -0.62 -3.30 -5.50
N PHE A 64 -0.20 -2.13 -6.00
CA PHE A 64 -1.11 -1.03 -6.35
C PHE A 64 -1.80 -1.18 -7.72
N ASN A 65 -1.35 -2.12 -8.55
CA ASN A 65 -1.83 -2.28 -9.93
C ASN A 65 -2.87 -3.43 -10.07
N GLY A 66 -3.13 -4.17 -9.00
CA GLY A 66 -4.11 -5.27 -8.99
C GLY A 66 -5.59 -4.87 -9.11
N GLY A 67 -5.89 -3.55 -9.11
CA GLY A 67 -7.26 -3.02 -9.03
C GLY A 67 -8.08 -2.94 -10.33
N PHE A 68 -7.66 -3.53 -11.45
CA PHE A 68 -8.41 -3.44 -12.73
C PHE A 68 -8.51 -4.75 -13.54
N ALA A 69 -8.54 -5.91 -12.88
CA ALA A 69 -8.70 -7.20 -13.57
C ALA A 69 -9.92 -8.03 -13.16
N GLY A 70 -10.96 -7.47 -12.50
CA GLY A 70 -12.06 -8.33 -12.05
C GLY A 70 -13.36 -7.72 -11.51
N HIS A 71 -13.63 -6.42 -11.65
CA HIS A 71 -15.00 -5.92 -11.52
C HIS A 71 -15.32 -5.08 -12.75
N SER A 72 -15.79 -5.77 -13.80
CA SER A 72 -16.77 -5.16 -14.68
C SER A 72 -17.87 -4.63 -13.76
N PHE A 73 -18.06 -3.31 -13.70
CA PHE A 73 -19.33 -2.76 -13.30
C PHE A 73 -20.33 -3.12 -14.40
N ASP A 74 -20.74 -4.38 -14.40
CA ASP A 74 -22.00 -4.84 -14.95
C ASP A 74 -22.98 -4.74 -13.77
N ASP A 75 -23.25 -3.50 -13.35
CA ASP A 75 -24.48 -3.20 -12.61
C ASP A 75 -25.34 -2.40 -13.59
N ASP A 76 -26.03 -3.20 -14.39
CA ASP A 76 -27.26 -2.92 -15.10
C ASP A 76 -28.13 -1.91 -14.33
N SER A 77 -28.00 -0.61 -14.67
CA SER A 77 -29.11 0.33 -14.48
C SER A 77 -29.71 0.60 -15.84
N GLU A 78 -30.60 -0.34 -16.18
CA GLU A 78 -31.62 -0.27 -17.20
C GLU A 78 -32.13 1.16 -17.46
N SER A 79 -32.08 1.54 -18.72
CA SER A 79 -32.70 2.73 -19.28
C SER A 79 -34.19 2.77 -18.94
N THR A 80 -34.65 3.83 -18.26
CA THR A 80 -36.01 4.32 -18.46
C THR A 80 -35.95 5.78 -18.90
N ASP A 81 -35.88 5.93 -20.22
CA ASP A 81 -36.51 7.00 -20.96
C ASP A 81 -38.01 6.99 -20.57
N ASP A 82 -38.44 7.95 -19.77
CA ASP A 82 -39.87 8.24 -19.55
C ASP A 82 -40.09 9.71 -19.89
N GLU A 83 -40.34 9.94 -21.17
CA GLU A 83 -41.04 11.13 -21.68
C GLU A 83 -42.43 11.20 -21.05
N SER A 84 -42.73 12.28 -20.33
CA SER A 84 -44.08 12.87 -20.18
C SER A 84 -44.05 14.31 -19.67
#